data_AF-A0AAD9IRC2-F1
#
_entry.id   AF-A0AAD9IRC2-F1
#
_cell.length_a   1.000
_cell.length_b   1.000
_cell.length_c   1.000
_cell.angle_alpha   90.00
_cell.angle_beta   90.00
_cell.angle_gamma   90.00
#
_symmetry.space_group_name_H-M   'P 1'
#
loop_
_entity.id
_entity.type
_entity.pdbx_description
1 polymer ?
#
loop_
_entity_poly.entity_id
_entity_poly.type
_entity_poly.pdbx_seq_one_letter_code
_entity_poly.pdbx_strand_id
1 'polypeptide(L)'
;GVLSNPYPLVTSQSWSFVDYNGTLHDNLPDNVNVSVNPGVERLIIVAKLIIIDARTINYGNYSLVAGNNYGNMTPVTLSIVPEGPPMTPSVPRLMDITAVSIQINWTAGFNGGFEQRFAVLYKGEGDDIEKEAKIDTDPEVNKGDIVVYTLNDETTVQSNTTYNIRIKAENDFQGHSVVYGAMDRFKTLVKAVFIRDPEITILEGRAEIHFIISGPLTHILEENCVMDTKICDKATITVPTKQHLRSSQDTDVHDFTTYVPLADPEATELLFSFWMYDGEHLLYQDANSIIIELTGSTIIIST
;
A
#
# COMPACT_ATOMS: atom_id res chain seq x y z
N GLY A 1 9.52 -60.47 19.57
CA GLY A 1 9.02 -60.62 18.19
C GLY A 1 9.15 -59.28 17.51
N VAL A 2 9.90 -59.22 16.42
CA VAL A 2 9.98 -58.01 15.59
C VAL A 2 8.60 -57.86 14.94
N LEU A 3 7.79 -56.92 15.42
CA LEU A 3 6.55 -56.56 14.76
C LEU A 3 6.93 -56.09 13.36
N SER A 4 6.50 -56.86 12.35
CA SER A 4 6.63 -56.51 10.95
C SER A 4 6.13 -55.08 10.77
N ASN A 5 7.06 -54.21 10.39
CA ASN A 5 6.87 -52.79 10.16
C ASN A 5 5.72 -52.58 9.16
N PRO A 6 4.60 -51.94 9.55
CA PRO A 6 3.44 -51.84 8.67
C PRO A 6 3.80 -50.97 7.47
N TYR A 7 3.65 -51.52 6.27
CA TYR A 7 3.42 -50.70 5.09
C TYR A 7 2.30 -49.70 5.41
N PRO A 8 2.32 -48.47 4.86
CA PRO A 8 1.18 -47.56 4.96
C PRO A 8 -0.02 -48.21 4.26
N LEU A 9 -0.75 -49.02 5.01
CA LEU A 9 -1.92 -49.72 4.53
C LEU A 9 -3.06 -48.70 4.60
N VAL A 10 -3.29 -48.01 3.49
CA VAL A 10 -4.48 -47.19 3.31
C VAL A 10 -5.67 -48.14 3.34
N THR A 11 -6.45 -48.09 4.42
CA THR A 11 -7.65 -48.94 4.59
C THR A 11 -8.92 -48.21 4.18
N SER A 12 -8.85 -46.88 4.02
CA SER A 12 -9.94 -46.06 3.49
C SER A 12 -9.40 -44.91 2.66
N GLN A 13 -10.11 -44.60 1.58
CA GLN A 13 -9.87 -43.41 0.76
C GLN A 13 -11.20 -42.89 0.20
N SER A 14 -11.31 -41.58 0.09
CA SER A 14 -12.44 -40.92 -0.55
C SER A 14 -11.97 -39.67 -1.27
N TRP A 15 -12.39 -39.52 -2.51
CA TRP A 15 -12.23 -38.29 -3.27
C TRP A 15 -13.55 -37.54 -3.27
N SER A 16 -13.48 -36.22 -3.12
CA SER A 16 -14.61 -35.31 -3.34
C SER A 16 -14.22 -34.25 -4.35
N PHE A 17 -15.20 -33.80 -5.14
CA PHE A 17 -15.02 -32.74 -6.13
C PHE A 17 -16.02 -31.62 -5.88
N VAL A 18 -15.50 -30.41 -5.73
CA VAL A 18 -16.31 -29.18 -5.74
C VAL A 18 -15.96 -28.46 -7.04
N ASP A 19 -16.94 -28.26 -7.92
CA ASP A 19 -16.69 -27.58 -9.18
C ASP A 19 -16.34 -26.10 -8.98
N TYR A 20 -15.89 -25.45 -10.05
CA TYR A 20 -15.50 -24.03 -10.03
C TYR A 20 -16.65 -23.09 -9.60
N ASN A 21 -17.91 -23.52 -9.68
CA ASN A 21 -19.08 -22.76 -9.23
C ASN A 21 -19.41 -23.01 -7.75
N GLY A 22 -18.63 -23.84 -7.05
CA GLY A 22 -18.84 -24.20 -5.65
C GLY A 22 -19.84 -25.33 -5.44
N THR A 23 -20.25 -26.04 -6.49
CA THR A 23 -21.17 -27.18 -6.37
C THR A 23 -20.40 -28.42 -5.96
N LEU A 24 -20.78 -29.04 -4.84
CA LEU A 24 -20.26 -30.34 -4.44
C LEU A 24 -20.89 -31.43 -5.33
N HIS A 25 -20.05 -32.26 -5.92
CA HIS A 25 -20.47 -33.41 -6.73
C HIS A 25 -20.21 -34.71 -5.96
N ASP A 26 -21.20 -35.61 -5.98
CA ASP A 26 -21.11 -36.92 -5.33
C ASP A 26 -20.12 -37.87 -6.03
N ASN A 27 -19.81 -37.59 -7.30
CA ASN A 27 -18.88 -38.36 -8.11
C ASN A 27 -17.87 -37.43 -8.79
N LEU A 28 -16.67 -37.95 -9.05
CA LEU A 28 -15.71 -37.29 -9.92
C LEU A 28 -16.22 -37.26 -11.37
N PRO A 29 -15.81 -36.28 -12.19
CA PRO A 29 -16.16 -36.26 -13.61
C PRO A 29 -15.67 -37.54 -14.33
N ASP A 30 -16.44 -38.02 -15.31
CA ASP A 30 -16.21 -39.31 -15.99
C ASP A 30 -14.83 -39.46 -16.66
N ASN A 31 -14.16 -38.34 -16.96
CA ASN A 31 -12.83 -38.30 -17.56
C ASN A 31 -11.68 -38.17 -16.54
N VAL A 32 -11.98 -38.29 -15.23
CA VAL A 32 -11.02 -38.23 -14.14
C VAL A 32 -10.75 -39.63 -13.60
N ASN A 33 -9.50 -40.08 -13.70
CA ASN A 33 -9.03 -41.32 -13.10
C ASN A 33 -8.17 -41.02 -11.88
N VAL A 34 -8.49 -41.66 -10.75
CA VAL A 34 -7.75 -41.52 -9.50
C VAL A 34 -7.17 -42.84 -9.04
N SER A 35 -6.01 -42.79 -8.40
CA SER A 35 -5.40 -43.93 -7.72
C SER A 35 -4.60 -43.47 -6.51
N VAL A 36 -4.52 -44.30 -5.48
CA VAL A 36 -3.65 -44.09 -4.32
C VAL A 36 -2.84 -45.36 -4.12
N ASN A 37 -1.53 -45.21 -4.09
CA ASN A 37 -0.59 -46.32 -3.94
C ASN A 37 0.35 -46.05 -2.76
N PRO A 38 0.92 -47.09 -2.13
CA PRO A 38 2.03 -46.91 -1.21
C PRO A 38 3.22 -46.22 -1.89
N GLY A 39 3.85 -45.28 -1.20
CA GLY A 39 5.07 -44.60 -1.64
C GLY A 39 6.33 -45.45 -1.45
N VAL A 40 7.47 -44.92 -1.91
CA VAL A 40 8.78 -45.61 -1.85
C VAL A 40 9.37 -45.57 -0.44
N GLU A 41 9.07 -44.53 0.35
CA GLU A 41 9.52 -44.41 1.73
C GLU A 41 8.43 -44.84 2.72
N ARG A 42 8.86 -45.12 3.96
CA ARG A 42 7.95 -45.48 5.06
C ARG A 42 6.95 -44.33 5.27
N LEU A 43 5.67 -44.68 5.42
CA LEU A 43 4.58 -43.74 5.71
C LEU A 43 4.22 -42.73 4.60
N ILE A 44 4.76 -42.89 3.38
CA ILE A 44 4.35 -42.07 2.23
C ILE A 44 3.25 -42.80 1.45
N ILE A 45 2.25 -42.06 0.99
CA ILE A 45 1.33 -42.49 -0.06
C ILE A 45 1.52 -41.61 -1.29
N VAL A 46 1.31 -42.19 -2.47
CA VAL A 46 1.32 -41.47 -3.74
C VAL A 46 -0.10 -41.49 -4.28
N ALA A 47 -0.76 -40.34 -4.22
CA ALA A 47 -2.02 -40.10 -4.88
C ALA A 47 -1.76 -39.61 -6.31
N LYS A 48 -2.44 -40.20 -7.29
CA LYS A 48 -2.38 -39.79 -8.68
C LYS A 48 -3.78 -39.50 -9.19
N LEU A 49 -3.98 -38.28 -9.65
CA LEU A 49 -5.18 -37.82 -10.36
C LEU A 49 -4.79 -37.54 -11.81
N ILE A 50 -5.51 -38.14 -12.75
CA ILE A 50 -5.29 -37.98 -14.19
C ILE A 50 -6.59 -37.53 -14.82
N ILE A 51 -6.56 -36.42 -15.55
CA ILE A 51 -7.69 -35.93 -16.33
C ILE A 51 -7.41 -36.18 -17.81
N ILE A 52 -8.29 -36.95 -18.44
CA ILE A 52 -8.20 -37.28 -19.86
C ILE A 52 -9.05 -36.27 -20.62
N ASP A 53 -8.47 -35.61 -21.63
CA ASP A 53 -9.19 -34.59 -22.43
C ASP A 53 -9.85 -33.53 -21.53
N ALA A 54 -9.02 -32.75 -20.84
CA ALA A 54 -9.47 -31.77 -19.83
C ALA A 54 -10.40 -30.72 -20.45
N ARG A 55 -11.53 -30.48 -19.78
CA ARG A 55 -12.59 -29.55 -20.18
C ARG A 55 -13.03 -28.69 -19.00
N THR A 56 -13.91 -27.72 -19.24
CA THR A 56 -14.42 -26.81 -18.21
C THR A 56 -15.11 -27.52 -17.03
N ILE A 57 -15.71 -28.69 -17.25
CA ILE A 57 -16.31 -29.53 -16.19
C ILE A 57 -15.27 -30.02 -15.16
N ASN A 58 -13.99 -29.99 -15.50
CA ASN A 58 -12.92 -30.45 -14.64
C ASN A 58 -12.37 -29.36 -13.72
N TYR A 59 -12.78 -28.10 -13.89
CA TYR A 59 -12.32 -27.00 -13.05
C TYR A 59 -13.00 -27.06 -11.68
N GLY A 60 -12.21 -26.87 -10.63
CA GLY A 60 -12.67 -26.99 -9.25
C GLY A 60 -11.59 -27.58 -8.33
N ASN A 61 -12.02 -27.94 -7.13
CA ASN A 61 -11.17 -28.48 -6.08
C ASN A 61 -11.41 -29.98 -5.92
N TYR A 62 -10.34 -30.75 -6.06
CA TYR A 62 -10.33 -32.20 -5.83
C TYR A 62 -9.67 -32.45 -4.48
N SER A 63 -10.44 -32.97 -3.52
CA SER A 63 -9.94 -33.25 -2.18
C SER A 63 -9.84 -34.75 -1.96
N LEU A 64 -8.66 -35.21 -1.53
CA LEU A 64 -8.41 -36.58 -1.10
C LEU A 64 -8.40 -36.63 0.42
N VAL A 65 -9.22 -37.51 0.99
CA VAL A 65 -9.11 -37.97 2.37
C VAL A 65 -8.68 -39.43 2.33
N ALA A 66 -7.55 -39.76 2.95
CA ALA A 66 -7.08 -41.13 3.06
C ALA A 66 -6.76 -41.47 4.52
N GLY A 67 -6.99 -42.70 4.93
CA GLY A 67 -6.85 -43.11 6.31
C GLY A 67 -6.46 -44.56 6.46
N ASN A 68 -5.98 -44.89 7.66
CA ASN A 68 -5.75 -46.26 8.10
C ASN A 68 -6.56 -46.52 9.38
N ASN A 69 -6.35 -47.68 10.00
CA ASN A 69 -7.07 -48.07 11.22
C ASN A 69 -6.77 -47.18 12.46
N TYR A 70 -5.84 -46.22 12.35
CA TYR A 70 -5.47 -45.29 13.40
C TYR A 70 -6.02 -43.88 13.17
N GLY A 71 -6.54 -43.58 11.98
CA GLY A 71 -7.14 -42.28 11.65
C GLY A 71 -6.93 -41.86 10.20
N ASN A 72 -7.47 -40.69 9.87
CA ASN A 72 -7.37 -40.07 8.57
C ASN A 72 -6.22 -39.06 8.53
N MET A 73 -5.58 -38.92 7.38
CA MET A 73 -4.66 -37.82 7.11
C MET A 73 -5.41 -36.51 6.90
N THR A 74 -4.68 -35.41 7.08
CA THR A 74 -5.13 -34.08 6.65
C THR A 74 -5.53 -34.13 5.17
N PRO A 75 -6.73 -33.69 4.79
CA PRO A 75 -7.16 -33.69 3.40
C PRO A 75 -6.19 -32.93 2.51
N VAL A 76 -5.82 -33.52 1.38
CA VAL A 76 -5.02 -32.86 0.35
C VAL A 76 -5.97 -32.32 -0.70
N THR A 77 -5.89 -31.04 -1.02
CA THR A 77 -6.72 -30.41 -2.05
C THR A 77 -5.88 -29.99 -3.24
N LEU A 78 -6.32 -30.39 -4.43
CA LEU A 78 -5.76 -30.01 -5.71
C LEU A 78 -6.77 -29.11 -6.44
N SER A 79 -6.40 -27.87 -6.70
CA SER A 79 -7.24 -26.92 -7.44
C SER A 79 -6.86 -26.94 -8.92
N ILE A 80 -7.86 -27.12 -9.78
CA ILE A 80 -7.70 -27.01 -11.22
C ILE A 80 -8.50 -25.80 -11.66
N VAL A 81 -7.81 -24.86 -12.29
CA VAL A 81 -8.37 -23.58 -12.70
C VAL A 81 -8.27 -23.40 -14.21
N PRO A 82 -9.15 -22.60 -14.82
CA PRO A 82 -9.00 -22.25 -16.23
C PRO A 82 -7.70 -21.49 -16.46
N GLU A 83 -6.98 -21.88 -17.51
CA GLU A 83 -5.89 -21.09 -18.06
C GLU A 83 -6.45 -20.01 -18.98
N GLY A 84 -5.93 -18.79 -18.85
CA GLY A 84 -6.32 -17.69 -19.72
C GLY A 84 -5.63 -16.38 -19.40
N PRO A 85 -5.97 -15.32 -20.12
CA PRO A 85 -5.61 -13.96 -19.76
C PRO A 85 -6.06 -13.63 -18.32
N PRO A 86 -5.40 -12.67 -17.65
CA PRO A 86 -5.94 -12.16 -16.41
C PRO A 86 -7.26 -11.45 -16.70
N MET A 87 -8.19 -11.49 -15.74
CA MET A 87 -9.36 -10.63 -15.79
C MET A 87 -8.99 -9.19 -15.49
N THR A 88 -9.72 -8.26 -16.08
CA THR A 88 -9.52 -6.83 -15.81
C THR A 88 -9.72 -6.55 -14.32
N PRO A 89 -8.79 -5.81 -13.67
CA PRO A 89 -8.98 -5.35 -12.31
C PRO A 89 -10.16 -4.38 -12.21
N SER A 90 -10.67 -4.17 -11.00
CA SER A 90 -11.69 -3.15 -10.77
C SER A 90 -11.15 -1.74 -11.06
N VAL A 91 -12.05 -0.78 -11.26
CA VAL A 91 -11.71 0.65 -11.27
C VAL A 91 -10.95 0.98 -9.98
N PRO A 92 -9.83 1.73 -10.04
CA PRO A 92 -9.12 2.17 -8.85
C PRO A 92 -10.01 3.06 -8.00
N ARG A 93 -9.95 2.93 -6.68
CA ARG A 93 -10.71 3.73 -5.72
C ARG A 93 -9.75 4.50 -4.83
N LEU A 94 -10.08 5.76 -4.58
CA LEU A 94 -9.30 6.61 -3.68
C LEU A 94 -9.39 6.10 -2.24
N MET A 95 -8.24 5.97 -1.58
CA MET A 95 -8.14 5.73 -0.14
C MET A 95 -7.77 7.00 0.60
N ASP A 96 -6.69 7.65 0.15
CA ASP A 96 -6.20 8.90 0.72
C ASP A 96 -5.47 9.72 -0.33
N ILE A 97 -5.36 11.03 -0.10
CA ILE A 97 -4.73 11.96 -1.04
C ILE A 97 -4.10 13.13 -0.30
N THR A 98 -2.88 13.49 -0.69
CA THR A 98 -2.18 14.68 -0.21
C THR A 98 -1.83 15.59 -1.39
N ALA A 99 -1.04 16.63 -1.13
CA ALA A 99 -0.47 17.46 -2.19
C ALA A 99 0.60 16.73 -3.02
N VAL A 100 1.18 15.64 -2.53
CA VAL A 100 2.33 14.95 -3.16
C VAL A 100 2.18 13.44 -3.24
N SER A 101 1.04 12.89 -2.83
CA SER A 101 0.77 11.46 -2.88
C SER A 101 -0.70 11.15 -3.16
N ILE A 102 -0.93 10.01 -3.82
CA ILE A 102 -2.26 9.46 -4.08
C ILE A 102 -2.23 7.98 -3.67
N GLN A 103 -3.03 7.61 -2.67
CA GLN A 103 -3.21 6.23 -2.26
C GLN A 103 -4.51 5.68 -2.83
N ILE A 104 -4.41 4.58 -3.57
CA ILE A 104 -5.54 3.91 -4.22
C ILE A 104 -5.60 2.44 -3.84
N ASN A 105 -6.78 1.86 -4.00
CA ASN A 105 -6.94 0.41 -4.04
C ASN A 105 -7.76 -0.05 -5.24
N TRP A 106 -7.60 -1.33 -5.59
CA TRP A 106 -8.49 -2.03 -6.51
C TRP A 106 -8.65 -3.48 -6.06
N THR A 107 -9.68 -4.13 -6.57
CA THR A 107 -9.89 -5.56 -6.41
C THR A 107 -9.29 -6.30 -7.60
N ALA A 108 -8.43 -7.27 -7.31
CA ALA A 108 -7.83 -8.13 -8.31
C ALA A 108 -8.87 -9.03 -8.99
N GLY A 109 -8.76 -9.14 -10.32
CA GLY A 109 -9.53 -10.09 -11.11
C GLY A 109 -9.02 -11.52 -10.91
N PHE A 110 -9.65 -12.49 -11.58
CA PHE A 110 -9.06 -13.81 -11.69
C PHE A 110 -7.73 -13.73 -12.46
N ASN A 111 -6.69 -14.37 -11.94
CA ASN A 111 -5.33 -14.32 -12.50
C ASN A 111 -5.15 -15.14 -13.79
N GLY A 112 -6.17 -15.91 -14.21
CA GLY A 112 -6.10 -16.73 -15.41
C GLY A 112 -5.32 -18.03 -15.21
N GLY A 113 -5.11 -18.46 -13.97
CA GLY A 113 -4.34 -19.68 -13.65
C GLY A 113 -2.83 -19.51 -13.72
N PHE A 114 -2.33 -18.28 -13.86
CA PHE A 114 -0.92 -17.91 -13.84
C PHE A 114 -0.70 -16.79 -12.81
N GLU A 115 0.54 -16.63 -12.35
CA GLU A 115 0.92 -15.49 -11.52
C GLU A 115 0.53 -14.17 -12.21
N GLN A 116 -0.19 -13.32 -11.48
CA GLN A 116 -0.66 -12.03 -11.99
C GLN A 116 0.19 -10.90 -11.41
N ARG A 117 0.66 -10.03 -12.29
CA ARG A 117 1.46 -8.85 -11.95
C ARG A 117 0.69 -7.58 -12.31
N PHE A 118 0.89 -6.52 -11.54
CA PHE A 118 0.18 -5.25 -11.72
C PHE A 118 1.13 -4.09 -11.98
N ALA A 119 0.63 -3.11 -12.72
CA ALA A 119 1.24 -1.79 -12.81
C ALA A 119 0.16 -0.70 -12.75
N VAL A 120 0.47 0.39 -12.05
CA VAL A 120 -0.36 1.60 -12.07
C VAL A 120 0.07 2.45 -13.25
N LEU A 121 -0.86 2.69 -14.17
CA LEU A 121 -0.67 3.63 -15.27
C LEU A 121 -1.32 4.96 -14.88
N TYR A 122 -0.56 6.04 -14.97
CA TYR A 122 -1.03 7.35 -14.55
C TYR A 122 -0.52 8.45 -15.48
N LYS A 123 -1.37 9.46 -15.66
CA LYS A 123 -1.08 10.61 -16.52
C LYS A 123 -1.63 11.89 -15.89
N GLY A 124 -0.77 12.86 -15.62
CA GLY A 124 -1.15 14.19 -15.17
C GLY A 124 -1.86 14.97 -16.28
N GLU A 125 -2.83 15.78 -15.91
CA GLU A 125 -3.47 16.73 -16.82
C GLU A 125 -2.44 17.77 -17.28
N GLY A 126 -2.18 17.82 -18.59
CA GLY A 126 -1.11 18.62 -19.17
C GLY A 126 0.17 17.84 -19.50
N ASP A 127 0.33 16.61 -18.98
CA ASP A 127 1.38 15.71 -19.44
C ASP A 127 1.00 15.11 -20.80
N ASP A 128 1.98 14.85 -21.66
CA ASP A 128 1.77 14.12 -22.92
C ASP A 128 1.92 12.60 -22.75
N ILE A 129 2.73 12.17 -21.78
CA ILE A 129 3.20 10.78 -21.63
C ILE A 129 2.50 10.11 -20.44
N GLU A 130 1.95 8.92 -20.66
CA GLU A 130 1.48 8.02 -19.58
C GLU A 130 2.69 7.35 -18.93
N LYS A 131 2.75 7.43 -17.59
CA LYS A 131 3.80 6.83 -16.78
C LYS A 131 3.32 5.48 -16.24
N GLU A 132 4.26 4.56 -16.02
CA GLU A 132 3.98 3.22 -15.49
C GLU A 132 4.77 2.99 -14.20
N ALA A 133 4.06 2.66 -13.12
CA ALA A 133 4.65 2.24 -11.85
C ALA A 133 4.36 0.75 -11.64
N LYS A 134 5.40 -0.08 -11.73
CA LYS A 134 5.28 -1.52 -11.47
C LYS A 134 5.12 -1.78 -9.98
N ILE A 135 4.32 -2.79 -9.66
CA ILE A 135 3.97 -3.13 -8.29
C ILE A 135 4.64 -4.45 -7.96
N ASP A 136 5.34 -4.46 -6.84
CA ASP A 136 5.85 -5.69 -6.24
C ASP A 136 4.75 -6.29 -5.37
N THR A 137 4.22 -7.43 -5.78
CA THR A 137 3.16 -8.13 -5.06
C THR A 137 3.69 -9.48 -4.60
N ASP A 138 4.35 -9.47 -3.44
CA ASP A 138 4.76 -10.66 -2.69
C ASP A 138 4.00 -10.68 -1.35
N PRO A 139 3.12 -11.67 -1.08
CA PRO A 139 2.85 -12.90 -1.86
C PRO A 139 1.92 -12.69 -3.07
N GLU A 140 1.78 -13.74 -3.89
CA GLU A 140 0.92 -13.78 -5.09
C GLU A 140 -0.52 -13.33 -4.80
N VAL A 141 -1.03 -12.42 -5.64
CA VAL A 141 -2.38 -11.86 -5.53
C VAL A 141 -3.41 -12.83 -6.10
N ASN A 142 -4.42 -13.15 -5.29
CA ASN A 142 -5.53 -14.00 -5.67
C ASN A 142 -6.76 -13.19 -6.11
N LYS A 143 -7.68 -13.87 -6.78
CA LYS A 143 -8.97 -13.30 -7.16
C LYS A 143 -9.70 -12.75 -5.93
N GLY A 144 -10.11 -11.49 -6.00
CA GLY A 144 -10.86 -10.83 -4.93
C GLY A 144 -9.99 -10.13 -3.90
N ASP A 145 -8.67 -10.32 -3.94
CA ASP A 145 -7.75 -9.61 -3.06
C ASP A 145 -7.79 -8.10 -3.35
N ILE A 146 -7.65 -7.32 -2.28
CA ILE A 146 -7.56 -5.87 -2.36
C ILE A 146 -6.09 -5.52 -2.41
N VAL A 147 -5.66 -4.94 -3.54
CA VAL A 147 -4.31 -4.41 -3.68
C VAL A 147 -4.34 -2.92 -3.38
N VAL A 148 -3.44 -2.48 -2.51
CA VAL A 148 -3.26 -1.08 -2.11
C VAL A 148 -1.94 -0.59 -2.66
N TYR A 149 -1.93 0.60 -3.26
CA TYR A 149 -0.73 1.22 -3.77
C TYR A 149 -0.74 2.72 -3.54
N THR A 150 0.42 3.25 -3.15
CA THR A 150 0.63 4.68 -2.97
C THR A 150 1.54 5.18 -4.09
N LEU A 151 1.05 6.10 -4.91
CA LEU A 151 1.87 6.91 -5.81
C LEU A 151 2.46 8.06 -4.98
N ASN A 152 3.77 8.05 -4.73
CA ASN A 152 4.45 9.00 -3.83
C ASN A 152 5.88 9.34 -4.27
N ASP A 153 6.07 9.68 -5.55
CA ASP A 153 7.35 10.18 -6.04
C ASP A 153 7.22 11.67 -6.38
N GLU A 154 7.96 12.52 -5.67
CA GLU A 154 7.96 13.99 -5.80
C GLU A 154 8.27 14.45 -7.24
N THR A 155 8.95 13.62 -8.04
CA THR A 155 9.24 13.93 -9.45
C THR A 155 8.07 13.61 -10.38
N THR A 156 7.06 12.85 -9.92
CA THR A 156 5.97 12.34 -10.76
C THR A 156 4.59 12.82 -10.33
N VAL A 157 4.38 13.05 -9.03
CA VAL A 157 3.12 13.52 -8.44
C VAL A 157 3.28 14.98 -8.02
N GLN A 158 2.60 15.87 -8.75
CA GLN A 158 2.56 17.31 -8.51
C GLN A 158 1.29 17.68 -7.77
N SER A 159 1.38 18.73 -6.96
CA SER A 159 0.24 19.30 -6.24
C SER A 159 -0.74 20.02 -7.14
N ASN A 160 -2.02 20.04 -6.76
CA ASN A 160 -3.11 20.67 -7.50
C ASN A 160 -3.25 20.16 -8.95
N THR A 161 -2.84 18.92 -9.21
CA THR A 161 -2.85 18.30 -10.53
C THR A 161 -3.87 17.16 -10.57
N THR A 162 -4.68 17.13 -11.63
CA THR A 162 -5.60 16.01 -11.87
C THR A 162 -4.83 14.90 -12.55
N TYR A 163 -4.91 13.68 -12.02
CA TYR A 163 -4.35 12.47 -12.58
C TYR A 163 -5.44 11.57 -13.10
N ASN A 164 -5.26 11.07 -14.32
CA ASN A 164 -6.01 9.96 -14.87
C ASN A 164 -5.26 8.67 -14.53
N ILE A 165 -5.89 7.76 -13.81
CA ILE A 165 -5.24 6.53 -13.30
C ILE A 165 -6.02 5.30 -13.74
N ARG A 166 -5.32 4.27 -14.22
CA ARG A 166 -5.86 2.94 -14.51
C ARG A 166 -4.86 1.85 -14.13
N ILE A 167 -5.36 0.65 -13.92
CA ILE A 167 -4.54 -0.50 -13.52
C ILE A 167 -4.30 -1.40 -14.72
N LYS A 168 -3.05 -1.70 -15.01
CA LYS A 168 -2.62 -2.73 -15.95
C LYS A 168 -2.41 -4.03 -15.17
N ALA A 169 -2.95 -5.13 -15.67
CA ALA A 169 -2.70 -6.46 -15.13
C ALA A 169 -2.12 -7.36 -16.22
N GLU A 170 -1.13 -8.17 -15.88
CA GLU A 170 -0.45 -9.06 -16.82
C GLU A 170 -0.17 -10.43 -16.22
N ASN A 171 -0.09 -11.46 -17.08
CA ASN A 171 0.31 -12.81 -16.72
C ASN A 171 1.06 -13.47 -17.90
N ASP A 172 1.46 -14.74 -17.72
CA ASP A 172 2.27 -15.48 -18.70
C ASP A 172 1.45 -16.35 -19.66
N PHE A 173 0.13 -16.15 -19.76
CA PHE A 173 -0.71 -16.90 -20.69
C PHE A 173 -0.27 -16.66 -22.14
N GLN A 174 0.01 -17.75 -22.86
CA GLN A 174 0.58 -17.73 -24.22
C GLN A 174 1.88 -16.90 -24.35
N GLY A 175 2.68 -16.86 -23.28
CA GLY A 175 3.98 -16.19 -23.25
C GLY A 175 3.94 -14.77 -22.70
N HIS A 176 2.85 -14.04 -22.89
CA HIS A 176 2.55 -12.77 -22.22
C HIS A 176 1.13 -12.33 -22.57
N SER A 177 0.34 -11.99 -21.57
CA SER A 177 -1.00 -11.44 -21.78
C SER A 177 -1.24 -10.26 -20.85
N VAL A 178 -1.89 -9.21 -21.38
CA VAL A 178 -2.11 -7.94 -20.68
C VAL A 178 -3.57 -7.52 -20.82
N VAL A 179 -4.14 -7.03 -19.73
CA VAL A 179 -5.45 -6.37 -19.71
C VAL A 179 -5.36 -5.03 -18.98
N TYR A 180 -6.21 -4.10 -19.37
CA TYR A 180 -6.29 -2.76 -18.79
C TYR A 180 -7.64 -2.59 -18.09
N GLY A 181 -7.60 -2.22 -16.82
CA GLY A 181 -8.78 -1.81 -16.07
C GLY A 181 -9.33 -0.48 -16.56
N ALA A 182 -10.54 -0.17 -16.12
CA ALA A 182 -11.16 1.13 -16.36
C ALA A 182 -10.41 2.24 -15.59
N MET A 183 -10.51 3.46 -16.12
CA MET A 183 -9.80 4.63 -15.63
C MET A 183 -10.65 5.44 -14.65
N ASP A 184 -10.01 6.06 -13.67
CA ASP A 184 -10.63 7.07 -12.80
C ASP A 184 -9.75 8.31 -12.66
N ARG A 185 -10.31 9.39 -12.11
CA ARG A 185 -9.68 10.71 -12.00
C ARG A 185 -9.54 11.13 -10.54
N PHE A 186 -8.32 11.48 -10.14
CA PHE A 186 -8.02 11.97 -8.79
C PHE A 186 -7.24 13.28 -8.88
N LYS A 187 -7.57 14.25 -8.03
CA LYS A 187 -6.89 15.55 -8.01
C LYS A 187 -6.13 15.71 -6.70
N THR A 188 -4.81 15.89 -6.79
CA THR A 188 -3.97 16.15 -5.62
C THR A 188 -4.33 17.49 -4.98
N LEU A 189 -4.07 17.60 -3.67
CA LEU A 189 -4.34 18.83 -2.94
C LEU A 189 -3.31 19.93 -3.30
N VAL A 190 -3.62 21.17 -2.93
CA VAL A 190 -2.63 22.25 -2.98
C VAL A 190 -1.58 22.03 -1.89
N LYS A 191 -0.29 22.35 -2.14
CA LYS A 191 0.70 22.36 -1.05
C LYS A 191 0.33 23.45 -0.05
N ALA A 192 0.41 23.13 1.24
CA ALA A 192 0.28 24.13 2.27
C ALA A 192 1.43 25.14 2.17
N VAL A 193 1.14 26.42 2.38
CA VAL A 193 2.14 27.50 2.32
C VAL A 193 2.02 28.39 3.54
N PHE A 194 3.14 28.91 4.01
CA PHE A 194 3.14 30.08 4.88
C PHE A 194 2.58 31.28 4.08
N ILE A 195 1.50 31.88 4.56
CA ILE A 195 0.96 33.11 3.96
C ILE A 195 1.92 34.28 4.20
N ARG A 196 2.66 34.23 5.32
CA ARG A 196 3.75 35.10 5.71
C ARG A 196 4.72 34.31 6.59
N ASP A 197 5.96 34.76 6.68
CA ASP A 197 6.96 34.12 7.52
C ASP A 197 6.48 34.00 8.98
N PRO A 198 6.78 32.88 9.66
CA PRO A 198 6.46 32.70 11.08
C PRO A 198 6.93 33.89 11.93
N GLU A 199 6.03 34.47 12.72
CA GLU A 199 6.40 35.56 13.63
C GLU A 199 6.92 34.96 14.94
N ILE A 200 8.18 35.22 15.28
CA ILE A 200 8.87 34.60 16.43
C ILE A 200 9.09 35.65 17.51
N THR A 201 8.62 35.36 18.72
CA THR A 201 8.87 36.17 19.92
C THR A 201 9.64 35.34 20.95
N ILE A 202 10.85 35.77 21.29
CA ILE A 202 11.70 35.10 22.28
C ILE A 202 11.26 35.50 23.69
N LEU A 203 10.98 34.49 24.51
CA LEU A 203 10.59 34.59 25.92
C LEU A 203 11.66 33.92 26.78
N GLU A 204 11.53 34.03 28.11
CA GLU A 204 12.45 33.36 29.04
C GLU A 204 12.43 31.83 28.85
N GLY A 205 13.48 31.30 28.22
CA GLY A 205 13.69 29.87 27.99
C GLY A 205 12.87 29.23 26.87
N ARG A 206 12.08 29.99 26.09
CA ARG A 206 11.24 29.46 24.99
C ARG A 206 10.97 30.51 23.91
N ALA A 207 10.58 30.06 22.73
CA ALA A 207 10.00 30.92 21.69
C ALA A 207 8.48 30.76 21.63
N GLU A 208 7.76 31.87 21.50
CA GLU A 208 6.38 31.92 21.02
C GLU A 208 6.41 32.11 19.50
N ILE A 209 5.72 31.26 18.75
CA ILE A 209 5.72 31.30 17.29
C ILE A 209 4.28 31.40 16.79
N HIS A 210 3.98 32.43 16.02
CA HIS A 210 2.69 32.65 15.35
C HIS A 210 2.77 32.23 13.89
N PHE A 211 1.86 31.35 13.49
CA PHE A 211 1.77 30.83 12.13
C PHE A 211 0.48 31.31 11.45
N ILE A 212 0.60 31.75 10.20
CA ILE A 212 -0.52 31.88 9.27
C ILE A 212 -0.23 31.04 8.03
N ILE A 213 -0.99 29.95 7.87
CA ILE A 213 -0.76 28.92 6.86
C ILE A 213 -2.03 28.72 6.05
N SER A 214 -1.89 28.52 4.75
CA SER A 214 -2.99 28.14 3.86
C SER A 214 -2.74 26.76 3.27
N GLY A 215 -3.73 25.87 3.33
CA GLY A 215 -3.70 24.54 2.73
C GLY A 215 -3.63 23.40 3.76
N PRO A 216 -3.81 22.15 3.31
CA PRO A 216 -3.85 20.98 4.17
C PRO A 216 -2.48 20.72 4.80
N LEU A 217 -2.45 20.66 6.12
CA LEU A 217 -1.24 20.43 6.89
C LEU A 217 -1.58 19.70 8.19
N THR A 218 -0.78 18.69 8.54
CA THR A 218 -0.96 17.97 9.81
C THR A 218 -0.02 18.50 10.89
N HIS A 219 1.24 18.74 10.55
CA HIS A 219 2.23 19.21 11.49
C HIS A 219 3.38 19.96 10.82
N ILE A 220 4.14 20.67 11.66
CA ILE A 220 5.38 21.35 11.30
C ILE A 220 6.48 20.75 12.17
N LEU A 221 7.59 20.35 11.56
CA LEU A 221 8.82 20.10 12.29
C LEU A 221 9.55 21.44 12.39
N GLU A 222 9.85 21.86 13.60
CA GLU A 222 10.66 23.03 13.90
C GLU A 222 12.00 22.56 14.47
N GLU A 223 13.07 23.21 14.03
CA GLU A 223 14.41 23.08 14.60
C GLU A 223 14.96 24.47 14.83
N ASN A 224 15.40 24.77 16.06
CA ASN A 224 16.17 25.97 16.34
C ASN A 224 17.58 25.60 16.74
N CYS A 225 18.56 26.29 16.16
CA CYS A 225 19.99 26.04 16.38
C CYS A 225 20.71 27.33 16.77
N VAL A 226 21.70 27.22 17.67
CA VAL A 226 22.63 28.32 17.94
C VAL A 226 23.60 28.43 16.77
N MET A 227 23.64 29.62 16.16
CA MET A 227 24.47 29.89 14.98
C MET A 227 25.94 29.53 15.20
N ASP A 228 26.56 28.97 14.16
CA ASP A 228 27.96 28.48 14.16
C ASP A 228 28.28 27.39 15.20
N THR A 229 27.26 26.75 15.79
CA THR A 229 27.43 25.62 16.70
C THR A 229 26.69 24.37 16.22
N LYS A 230 26.73 23.30 17.02
CA LYS A 230 25.92 22.08 16.83
C LYS A 230 24.78 21.96 17.84
N ILE A 231 24.53 23.01 18.61
CA ILE A 231 23.51 23.02 19.66
C ILE A 231 22.18 23.35 18.98
N CYS A 232 21.27 22.38 18.95
CA CYS A 232 19.95 22.50 18.35
C CYS A 232 18.91 21.82 19.23
N ASP A 233 17.67 22.32 19.18
CA ASP A 233 16.49 21.67 19.73
C ASP A 233 15.43 21.50 18.63
N LYS A 234 14.51 20.55 18.82
CA LYS A 234 13.50 20.20 17.82
C LYS A 234 12.14 20.05 18.46
N ALA A 235 11.13 20.62 17.83
CA ALA A 235 9.74 20.46 18.21
C ALA A 235 8.88 19.96 17.04
N THR A 236 7.94 19.07 17.33
CA THR A 236 6.86 18.72 16.41
C THR A 236 5.62 19.50 16.81
N ILE A 237 5.20 20.42 15.95
CA ILE A 237 4.06 21.32 16.18
C ILE A 237 2.86 20.74 15.43
N THR A 238 1.87 20.25 16.17
CA THR A 238 0.61 19.79 15.57
C THR A 238 -0.25 20.97 15.14
N VAL A 239 -0.71 20.97 13.90
CA VAL A 239 -1.61 22.01 13.38
C VAL A 239 -3.01 21.79 13.95
N PRO A 240 -3.63 22.82 14.57
CA PRO A 240 -5.00 22.70 15.07
C PRO A 240 -5.96 22.40 13.91
N THR A 241 -6.59 21.23 13.96
CA THR A 241 -7.64 20.86 13.01
C THR A 241 -8.92 21.59 13.38
N LYS A 242 -9.45 22.41 12.46
CA LYS A 242 -10.86 22.81 12.55
C LYS A 242 -11.69 21.56 12.30
N GLN A 243 -12.61 21.23 13.21
CA GLN A 243 -13.58 20.16 12.99
C GLN A 243 -14.51 20.53 11.83
N HIS A 244 -14.09 20.32 10.59
CA HIS A 244 -14.98 20.37 9.44
C HIS A 244 -14.69 19.18 8.53
N LEU A 245 -15.77 18.43 8.25
CA LEU A 245 -15.82 17.31 7.32
C LEU A 245 -15.08 17.70 6.03
N ARG A 246 -14.06 16.89 5.66
CA ARG A 246 -13.25 17.01 4.44
C ARG A 246 -14.14 17.23 3.21
N SER A 247 -14.40 18.49 2.88
CA SER A 247 -15.08 18.94 1.67
C SER A 247 -14.00 19.44 0.71
N SER A 248 -14.01 18.95 -0.51
CA SER A 248 -12.90 18.99 -1.47
C SER A 248 -12.57 20.36 -2.07
N GLN A 249 -12.93 21.48 -1.45
CA GLN A 249 -12.79 22.81 -2.07
C GLN A 249 -12.40 23.99 -1.16
N ASP A 250 -12.21 23.84 0.15
CA ASP A 250 -11.85 24.98 1.00
C ASP A 250 -10.33 25.09 1.25
N THR A 251 -9.81 26.28 1.03
CA THR A 251 -8.44 26.66 1.42
C THR A 251 -8.43 26.82 2.92
N ASP A 252 -8.13 25.73 3.63
CA ASP A 252 -8.01 25.76 5.08
C ASP A 252 -6.91 26.76 5.47
N VAL A 253 -7.33 27.89 6.05
CA VAL A 253 -6.41 28.85 6.67
C VAL A 253 -6.32 28.52 8.15
N HIS A 254 -5.10 28.20 8.57
CA HIS A 254 -4.70 27.99 9.95
C HIS A 254 -4.01 29.24 10.47
N ASP A 255 -4.51 29.75 11.59
CA ASP A 255 -4.00 30.92 12.30
C ASP A 255 -3.91 30.53 13.77
N PHE A 256 -2.69 30.31 14.25
CA PHE A 256 -2.45 29.82 15.60
C PHE A 256 -1.06 30.15 16.12
N THR A 257 -0.94 30.14 17.44
CA THR A 257 0.31 30.37 18.16
C THR A 257 0.69 29.11 18.93
N THR A 258 1.99 28.82 18.99
CA THR A 258 2.55 27.71 19.79
C THR A 258 3.79 28.17 20.54
N TYR A 259 4.28 27.32 21.44
CA TYR A 259 5.53 27.53 22.17
C TYR A 259 6.49 26.38 21.93
N VAL A 260 7.76 26.70 21.70
CA VAL A 260 8.84 25.72 21.55
C VAL A 260 10.01 26.08 22.48
N PRO A 261 10.72 25.09 23.05
CA PRO A 261 11.93 25.35 23.83
C PRO A 261 13.03 25.96 22.94
N LEU A 262 13.94 26.72 23.54
CA LEU A 262 15.15 27.19 22.88
C LEU A 262 16.28 26.17 23.06
N ALA A 263 17.11 25.98 22.03
CA ALA A 263 18.32 25.18 22.07
C ALA A 263 19.32 25.68 23.10
N ASP A 264 19.45 27.00 23.21
CA ASP A 264 20.20 27.68 24.25
C ASP A 264 19.54 29.03 24.59
N PRO A 265 18.96 29.19 25.79
CA PRO A 265 18.38 30.45 26.23
C PRO A 265 19.37 31.62 26.35
N GLU A 266 20.68 31.34 26.41
CA GLU A 266 21.74 32.34 26.52
C GLU A 266 22.36 32.71 25.16
N ALA A 267 21.92 32.08 24.07
CA ALA A 267 22.41 32.37 22.73
C ALA A 267 22.13 33.84 22.33
N THR A 268 23.05 34.42 21.58
CA THR A 268 22.90 35.76 20.98
C THR A 268 22.28 35.71 19.59
N GLU A 269 22.27 34.55 18.96
CA GLU A 269 21.77 34.37 17.60
C GLU A 269 21.25 32.93 17.42
N LEU A 270 20.04 32.82 16.89
CA LEU A 270 19.35 31.55 16.67
C LEU A 270 18.85 31.46 15.23
N LEU A 271 19.04 30.30 14.60
CA LEU A 271 18.46 29.94 13.32
C LEU A 271 17.26 29.03 13.56
N PHE A 272 16.06 29.49 13.23
CA PHE A 272 14.84 28.68 13.21
C PHE A 272 14.64 28.12 11.82
N SER A 273 14.31 26.83 11.71
CA SER A 273 14.01 26.14 10.46
C SER A 273 12.70 25.37 10.58
N PHE A 274 11.82 25.52 9.58
CA PHE A 274 10.48 24.96 9.57
C PHE A 274 10.27 24.06 8.34
N TRP A 275 9.85 22.81 8.59
CA TRP A 275 9.44 21.86 7.56
C TRP A 275 7.96 21.52 7.70
N MET A 276 7.21 21.60 6.61
CA MET A 276 5.77 21.39 6.58
C MET A 276 5.43 19.96 6.14
N TYR A 277 4.57 19.27 6.90
CA TYR A 277 4.16 17.89 6.64
C TYR A 277 2.63 17.73 6.54
N ASP A 278 2.19 16.95 5.55
CA ASP A 278 0.82 16.43 5.45
C ASP A 278 0.84 14.90 5.61
N GLY A 279 0.27 14.42 6.71
CA GLY A 279 0.50 13.06 7.19
C GLY A 279 1.99 12.81 7.43
N GLU A 280 2.55 11.81 6.74
CA GLU A 280 3.98 11.46 6.77
C GLU A 280 4.79 12.12 5.62
N HIS A 281 4.13 12.93 4.78
CA HIS A 281 4.75 13.47 3.57
C HIS A 281 5.28 14.89 3.78
N LEU A 282 6.59 15.07 3.53
CA LEU A 282 7.22 16.38 3.49
C LEU A 282 6.75 17.17 2.27
N LEU A 283 6.34 18.43 2.46
CA LEU A 283 5.82 19.26 1.36
C LEU A 283 6.91 20.01 0.60
N TYR A 284 8.00 20.37 1.27
CA TYR A 284 9.13 21.11 0.72
C TYR A 284 10.45 20.50 1.21
N GLN A 285 11.38 20.26 0.29
CA GLN A 285 12.70 19.72 0.62
C GLN A 285 13.52 20.70 1.46
N ASP A 286 13.45 21.99 1.11
CA ASP A 286 14.13 23.07 1.82
C ASP A 286 13.25 23.60 2.95
N ALA A 287 13.87 23.88 4.09
CA ALA A 287 13.20 24.52 5.21
C ALA A 287 12.90 26.00 4.90
N ASN A 288 11.81 26.53 5.45
CA ASN A 288 11.72 27.98 5.65
C ASN A 288 12.57 28.32 6.87
N SER A 289 13.58 29.19 6.71
CA SER A 289 14.53 29.51 7.77
C SER A 289 14.54 31.00 8.10
N ILE A 290 14.57 31.31 9.40
CA ILE A 290 14.57 32.68 9.93
C ILE A 290 15.71 32.81 10.95
N ILE A 291 16.52 33.85 10.82
CA ILE A 291 17.57 34.19 11.77
C ILE A 291 17.06 35.24 12.75
N ILE A 292 17.24 34.98 14.05
CA ILE A 292 16.86 35.89 15.13
C ILE A 292 18.12 36.32 15.87
N GLU A 293 18.42 37.62 15.80
CA GLU A 293 19.49 38.25 16.60
C GLU A 293 18.93 38.76 17.92
N LEU A 294 19.54 38.31 19.02
CA LEU A 294 19.16 38.66 20.39
C LEU A 294 20.10 39.77 20.89
N THR A 295 19.71 41.03 20.64
CA THR A 295 20.41 42.20 21.18
C THR A 295 19.55 42.91 22.23
N GLY A 296 19.85 42.66 23.52
CA GLY A 296 19.35 43.43 24.66
C GLY A 296 17.87 43.85 24.63
N SER A 297 16.99 43.09 25.30
CA SER A 297 15.54 43.36 25.50
C SER A 297 14.69 43.61 24.24
N THR A 298 15.29 43.63 23.03
CA THR A 298 14.60 43.97 21.78
C THR A 298 14.95 42.93 20.72
N ILE A 299 13.94 42.32 20.13
CA ILE A 299 14.07 41.34 19.06
C ILE A 299 14.25 42.10 17.75
N ILE A 300 15.30 41.80 16.99
CA ILE A 300 15.46 42.27 15.61
C ILE A 300 15.26 41.07 14.69
N ILE A 301 14.20 41.12 13.87
CA ILE A 301 13.98 40.15 12.79
C ILE A 301 14.89 40.58 11.63
N SER A 302 15.88 39.75 11.30
CA SER A 302 16.70 39.92 10.10
C SER A 302 16.01 39.17 8.95
N THR A 303 15.44 39.92 7.99
CA THR A 303 14.86 39.38 6.73
C THR A 303 15.90 39.32 5.63
#